data_AF-A0A6S7LVL6-F1
#
_entry.id   AF-A0A6S7LVL6-F1
#
_cell.length_a   1.000
_cell.length_b   1.000
_cell.length_c   1.000
_cell.angle_alpha   90.00
_cell.angle_beta   90.00
_cell.angle_gamma   90.00
#
_symmetry.space_group_name_H-M   'P 1'
#
loop_
_entity.id
_entity.type
_entity.pdbx_description
1 polymer ?
#
loop_
_entity_poly.entity_id
_entity_poly.type
_entity_poly.pdbx_seq_one_letter_code
_entity_poly.pdbx_strand_id
1 'polypeptide(L)'
;MPPKKIDDRVLLDSFENIAERLDSLIKSARTNLAAPCPAETARILSSAILPLANDHKQAYIEWLSSSPACSEEKLFSVKKAHNETAMACDDILIALSIAAGPTTTPPQSETRKERLPKLEFRAFDKAKPKLWFDQLEIVLMSSSIDTSEQKFAALLRLMDDSTSSLLGAITRAKPPTAYEDAKNLLIKEFSLSKYDRVKAYLEASPGPDEKLSMFNARVESIVEDLSLDDFFKFCLLRHAPSAVRLQLSGSNFEKASLADLLKEADSLSQRANLDAQVVGAFQAKGKMDKKVCNFHRKFGKEAHTCTGKTRCVFWSEELRQVGNRPDQKGNDSGKPPRG
;
A
#
# COMPACT_ATOMS: atom_id res chain seq x y z
N MET A 1 -44.28 10.82 0.66
CA MET A 1 -44.91 11.69 -0.36
C MET A 1 -44.60 11.09 -1.71
N PRO A 2 -45.59 10.69 -2.52
CA PRO A 2 -45.30 10.34 -3.91
C PRO A 2 -44.84 11.62 -4.66
N PRO A 3 -43.86 11.52 -5.56
CA PRO A 3 -43.42 12.66 -6.36
C PRO A 3 -44.60 13.19 -7.17
N LYS A 4 -44.78 14.53 -7.17
CA LYS A 4 -45.74 15.20 -8.03
C LYS A 4 -45.45 14.77 -9.47
N LYS A 5 -46.36 14.00 -10.08
CA LYS A 5 -46.32 13.74 -11.52
C LYS A 5 -46.46 15.08 -12.21
N ILE A 6 -45.36 15.57 -12.78
CA ILE A 6 -45.39 16.70 -13.70
C ILE A 6 -46.15 16.19 -14.94
N ASP A 7 -47.09 17.00 -15.43
CA ASP A 7 -47.91 16.64 -16.59
C ASP A 7 -47.00 16.53 -17.83
N ASP A 8 -47.06 15.40 -18.54
CA ASP A 8 -46.25 15.11 -19.74
C ASP A 8 -46.42 16.19 -20.81
N ARG A 9 -47.57 16.88 -20.85
CA ARG A 9 -47.79 18.03 -21.74
C ARG A 9 -46.89 19.22 -21.41
N VAL A 10 -46.72 19.53 -20.12
CA VAL A 10 -45.93 20.68 -19.67
C VAL A 10 -44.45 20.48 -19.97
N LEU A 11 -43.96 19.24 -19.86
CA LEU A 11 -42.58 18.89 -20.22
C LEU A 11 -42.35 18.97 -21.74
N LEU A 12 -43.33 18.53 -22.54
CA LEU A 12 -43.24 18.61 -23.99
C LEU A 12 -43.28 20.07 -24.49
N ASP A 13 -44.19 20.90 -23.96
CA ASP A 13 -44.28 22.32 -24.31
C ASP A 13 -42.98 23.08 -23.93
N SER A 14 -42.37 22.73 -22.80
CA SER A 14 -41.08 23.28 -22.39
C SER A 14 -39.95 22.86 -23.33
N PHE A 15 -39.93 21.59 -23.75
CA PHE A 15 -38.95 21.06 -24.69
C PHE A 15 -39.05 21.75 -26.06
N GLU A 16 -40.27 21.87 -26.60
CA GLU A 16 -40.53 22.52 -27.89
C GLU A 16 -40.15 24.01 -27.86
N ASN A 17 -40.46 24.73 -26.76
CA ASN A 17 -40.08 26.14 -26.61
C ASN A 17 -38.55 26.35 -26.62
N ILE A 18 -37.79 25.49 -25.93
CA ILE A 18 -36.33 25.56 -25.94
C ILE A 18 -35.79 25.27 -27.36
N ALA A 19 -36.37 24.29 -28.06
CA ALA A 19 -35.98 23.96 -29.43
C ALA A 19 -36.24 25.12 -30.41
N GLU A 20 -37.38 25.83 -30.30
CA GLU A 20 -37.69 27.00 -31.12
C GLU A 20 -36.72 28.16 -30.88
N ARG A 21 -36.37 28.41 -29.60
CA ARG A 21 -35.39 29.45 -29.24
C ARG A 21 -34.00 29.11 -29.77
N LEU A 22 -33.61 27.83 -29.71
CA LEU A 22 -32.36 27.35 -30.30
C LEU A 22 -32.34 27.53 -31.82
N ASP A 23 -33.40 27.14 -32.52
CA ASP A 23 -33.49 27.28 -33.98
C ASP A 23 -33.40 28.75 -34.41
N SER A 24 -34.05 29.67 -33.68
CA SER A 24 -33.94 31.11 -33.91
C SER A 24 -32.50 31.62 -33.76
N LEU A 25 -31.81 31.20 -32.68
CA LEU A 25 -30.42 31.57 -32.43
C LEU A 25 -29.45 30.96 -33.43
N ILE A 26 -29.66 29.70 -33.83
CA ILE A 26 -28.85 29.03 -34.87
C ILE A 26 -29.01 29.77 -36.20
N LYS A 27 -30.23 30.16 -36.58
CA LYS A 27 -30.47 30.96 -37.79
C LYS A 27 -29.75 32.31 -37.72
N SER A 28 -29.84 33.00 -36.58
CA SER A 28 -29.11 34.25 -36.36
C SER A 28 -27.59 34.05 -36.44
N ALA A 29 -27.05 33.01 -35.80
CA ALA A 29 -25.63 32.69 -35.85
C ALA A 29 -25.15 32.37 -37.28
N ARG A 30 -25.92 31.59 -38.05
CA ARG A 30 -25.63 31.30 -39.46
C ARG A 30 -25.58 32.56 -40.31
N THR A 31 -26.51 33.51 -40.10
CA THR A 31 -26.46 34.80 -40.82
C THR A 31 -25.24 35.64 -40.45
N ASN A 32 -24.81 35.61 -39.17
CA ASN A 32 -23.63 36.35 -38.71
C ASN A 32 -22.32 35.71 -39.20
N LEU A 33 -22.27 34.38 -39.33
CA LEU A 33 -21.13 33.63 -39.87
C LEU A 33 -20.98 33.78 -41.40
N ALA A 34 -22.03 34.18 -42.12
CA ALA A 34 -21.96 34.43 -43.57
C ALA A 34 -21.23 35.74 -43.92
N ALA A 35 -21.12 36.67 -42.97
CA ALA A 35 -20.28 37.86 -43.04
C ALA A 35 -18.93 37.60 -42.33
N PRO A 36 -17.87 38.41 -42.53
CA PRO A 36 -16.68 38.34 -41.69
C PRO A 36 -17.07 38.62 -40.23
N CYS A 37 -17.35 37.55 -39.49
CA CYS A 37 -17.82 37.60 -38.12
C CYS A 37 -16.66 38.03 -37.22
N PRO A 38 -16.77 39.16 -36.49
CA PRO A 38 -15.78 39.51 -35.50
C PRO A 38 -15.67 38.39 -34.45
N ALA A 39 -14.45 38.04 -34.06
CA ALA A 39 -14.20 36.97 -33.07
C ALA A 39 -14.99 37.19 -31.76
N GLU A 40 -15.24 38.44 -31.39
CA GLU A 40 -16.05 38.80 -30.23
C GLU A 40 -17.53 38.44 -30.40
N THR A 41 -18.10 38.68 -31.58
CA THR A 41 -19.47 38.27 -31.91
C THR A 41 -19.61 36.75 -31.89
N ALA A 42 -18.60 36.02 -32.37
CA ALA A 42 -18.58 34.56 -32.32
C ALA A 42 -18.57 34.02 -30.88
N ARG A 43 -17.83 34.67 -29.97
CA ARG A 43 -17.81 34.32 -28.54
C ARG A 43 -19.14 34.60 -27.85
N ILE A 44 -19.75 35.76 -28.11
CA ILE A 44 -21.06 36.12 -27.55
C ILE A 44 -22.12 35.10 -27.99
N LEU A 45 -22.15 34.75 -29.28
CA LEU A 45 -23.08 33.75 -29.80
C LEU A 45 -22.83 32.36 -29.21
N SER A 46 -21.57 31.94 -29.07
CA SER A 46 -21.22 30.66 -28.43
C SER A 46 -21.67 30.61 -26.97
N SER A 47 -21.46 31.70 -26.22
CA SER A 47 -21.89 31.82 -24.82
C SER A 47 -23.41 31.84 -24.63
N ALA A 48 -24.18 32.22 -25.66
CA ALA A 48 -25.64 32.21 -25.65
C ALA A 48 -26.23 30.86 -26.08
N ILE A 49 -25.61 30.17 -27.04
CA ILE A 49 -26.11 28.90 -27.60
C ILE A 49 -25.78 27.72 -26.69
N LEU A 50 -24.59 27.68 -26.08
CA LEU A 50 -24.13 26.53 -25.28
C LEU A 50 -25.03 26.22 -24.07
N PRO A 51 -25.48 27.21 -23.25
CA PRO A 51 -26.40 26.94 -22.15
C PRO A 51 -27.76 26.42 -22.62
N LEU A 52 -28.34 27.01 -23.68
CA LEU A 52 -29.62 26.56 -24.22
C LEU A 52 -29.54 25.15 -24.82
N ALA A 53 -28.43 24.78 -25.45
CA ALA A 53 -28.21 23.43 -25.97
C ALA A 53 -28.16 22.39 -24.85
N ASN A 54 -27.53 22.73 -23.72
CA ASN A 54 -27.52 21.89 -22.52
C ASN A 54 -28.92 21.78 -21.89
N ASP A 55 -29.66 22.89 -21.80
CA ASP A 55 -31.03 22.91 -21.29
C ASP A 55 -31.97 22.04 -22.16
N HIS A 56 -31.83 22.09 -23.48
CA HIS A 56 -32.57 21.25 -24.42
C HIS A 56 -32.27 19.76 -24.23
N LYS A 57 -31.00 19.40 -24.02
CA LYS A 57 -30.59 18.03 -23.74
C LYS A 57 -31.15 17.53 -22.41
N GLN A 58 -31.12 18.37 -21.38
CA GLN A 58 -31.64 18.04 -20.06
C GLN A 58 -33.16 17.86 -20.09
N ALA A 59 -33.89 18.77 -20.75
CA ALA A 59 -35.33 18.69 -20.94
C ALA A 59 -35.75 17.40 -21.68
N TYR A 60 -34.97 16.97 -22.67
CA TYR A 60 -35.21 15.71 -23.38
C TYR A 60 -34.99 14.47 -22.50
N ILE A 61 -33.96 14.46 -21.64
CA ILE A 61 -33.71 13.36 -20.69
C ILE A 61 -34.84 13.27 -19.66
N GLU A 62 -35.29 14.40 -19.15
CA GLU A 62 -36.41 14.47 -18.21
C GLU A 62 -37.71 13.98 -18.84
N TRP A 63 -37.98 14.38 -20.09
CA TRP A 63 -39.14 13.90 -20.85
C TRP A 63 -39.08 12.37 -21.09
N LEU A 64 -37.92 11.82 -21.47
CA LEU A 64 -37.75 10.36 -21.62
C LEU A 64 -37.97 9.61 -20.30
N SER A 65 -37.50 10.19 -19.19
CA SER A 65 -37.59 9.59 -17.85
C SER A 65 -39.00 9.66 -17.25
N SER A 66 -39.85 10.58 -17.74
CA SER A 66 -41.26 10.72 -17.36
C SER A 66 -42.15 9.53 -17.79
N SER A 67 -41.63 8.63 -18.63
CA SER A 67 -42.37 7.52 -19.25
C SER A 67 -43.62 8.04 -19.98
N PRO A 68 -43.46 8.71 -21.13
CA PRO A 68 -44.58 9.31 -21.84
C PRO A 68 -45.54 8.19 -22.28
N ALA A 69 -46.82 8.28 -21.87
CA ALA A 69 -47.92 7.44 -22.36
C ALA A 69 -48.30 7.83 -23.81
N CYS A 70 -47.29 7.96 -24.67
CA CYS A 70 -47.37 8.57 -25.99
C CYS A 70 -47.20 7.48 -27.05
N SER A 71 -47.86 7.63 -28.21
CA SER A 71 -47.76 6.66 -29.30
C SER A 71 -46.32 6.55 -29.83
N GLU A 72 -45.94 5.36 -30.33
CA GLU A 72 -44.61 5.12 -30.91
C GLU A 72 -44.24 6.14 -32.00
N GLU A 73 -45.21 6.57 -32.80
CA GLU A 73 -45.04 7.60 -33.84
C GLU A 73 -44.59 8.95 -33.26
N LYS A 74 -45.21 9.39 -32.15
CA LYS A 74 -44.84 10.65 -31.50
C LYS A 74 -43.48 10.55 -30.82
N LEU A 75 -43.16 9.41 -30.21
CA LEU A 75 -41.83 9.15 -29.64
C LEU A 75 -40.74 9.22 -30.72
N PHE A 76 -41.00 8.61 -31.88
CA PHE A 76 -40.08 8.67 -33.02
C PHE A 76 -39.90 10.12 -33.53
N SER A 77 -40.99 10.88 -33.64
CA SER A 77 -40.93 12.28 -34.09
C SER A 77 -40.14 13.17 -33.14
N VAL A 78 -40.34 13.04 -31.83
CA VAL A 78 -39.62 13.84 -30.81
C VAL A 78 -38.13 13.47 -30.79
N LYS A 79 -37.81 12.18 -30.87
CA LYS A 79 -36.43 11.68 -31.00
C LYS A 79 -35.72 12.27 -32.22
N LYS A 80 -36.41 12.27 -33.36
CA LYS A 80 -35.89 12.83 -34.61
C LYS A 80 -35.62 14.33 -34.47
N ALA A 81 -36.59 15.09 -33.95
CA ALA A 81 -36.45 16.53 -33.74
C ALA A 81 -35.28 16.86 -32.78
N HIS A 82 -35.16 16.12 -31.66
CA HIS A 82 -34.05 16.31 -30.73
C HIS A 82 -32.69 16.12 -31.41
N ASN A 83 -32.52 15.04 -32.18
CA ASN A 83 -31.27 14.75 -32.87
C ASN A 83 -30.94 15.81 -33.93
N GLU A 84 -31.93 16.28 -34.70
CA GLU A 84 -31.74 17.34 -35.70
C GLU A 84 -31.29 18.65 -35.05
N THR A 85 -31.93 19.05 -33.94
CA THR A 85 -31.55 20.26 -33.19
C THR A 85 -30.17 20.11 -32.54
N ALA A 86 -29.85 18.94 -31.98
CA ALA A 86 -28.54 18.68 -31.37
C ALA A 86 -27.41 18.76 -32.40
N MET A 87 -27.57 18.12 -33.56
CA MET A 87 -26.60 18.21 -34.65
C MET A 87 -26.41 19.65 -35.14
N ALA A 88 -27.51 20.41 -35.30
CA ALA A 88 -27.43 21.80 -35.71
C ALA A 88 -26.71 22.69 -34.67
N CYS A 89 -26.84 22.38 -33.38
CA CYS A 89 -26.12 23.06 -32.30
C CYS A 89 -24.61 22.72 -32.34
N ASP A 90 -24.25 21.46 -32.51
CA ASP A 90 -22.85 21.05 -32.57
C ASP A 90 -22.15 21.67 -33.78
N ASP A 91 -22.78 21.64 -34.95
CA ASP A 91 -22.26 22.26 -36.18
C ASP A 91 -21.99 23.76 -36.00
N ILE A 92 -22.93 24.49 -35.39
CA ILE A 92 -22.78 25.94 -35.20
C ILE A 92 -21.75 26.27 -34.13
N LEU A 93 -21.68 25.50 -33.04
CA LEU A 93 -20.69 25.71 -31.97
C LEU A 93 -19.27 25.44 -32.48
N ILE A 94 -19.08 24.44 -33.34
CA ILE A 94 -17.81 24.19 -34.02
C ILE A 94 -17.46 25.38 -34.94
N ALA A 95 -18.39 25.85 -35.76
CA ALA A 95 -18.15 26.99 -36.66
C ALA A 95 -17.80 28.28 -35.89
N LEU A 96 -18.49 28.55 -34.77
CA LEU A 96 -18.20 29.69 -33.89
C LEU A 96 -16.85 29.56 -33.19
N SER A 97 -16.46 28.36 -32.79
CA SER A 97 -15.13 28.08 -32.21
C SER A 97 -14.01 28.36 -33.21
N ILE A 98 -14.18 27.94 -34.47
CA ILE A 98 -13.23 28.23 -35.55
C ILE A 98 -13.15 29.73 -35.82
N ALA A 99 -14.31 30.43 -35.87
CA ALA A 99 -14.36 31.88 -36.08
C ALA A 99 -13.77 32.70 -34.92
N ALA A 100 -13.83 32.20 -33.69
CA ALA A 100 -13.28 32.87 -32.50
C ALA A 100 -11.74 32.81 -32.42
N GLY A 101 -11.10 31.92 -33.19
CA GLY A 101 -9.65 31.71 -33.26
C GLY A 101 -9.04 31.08 -31.98
N PRO A 102 -7.79 30.60 -32.04
CA PRO A 102 -7.10 30.05 -30.87
C PRO A 102 -6.93 31.15 -29.82
N THR A 103 -7.53 30.92 -28.66
CA THR A 103 -7.49 31.82 -27.52
C THR A 103 -6.06 31.90 -26.98
N THR A 104 -5.26 32.84 -27.48
CA THR A 104 -4.08 33.36 -26.74
C THR A 104 -4.59 34.38 -25.74
N THR A 105 -5.39 33.90 -24.81
CA THR A 105 -5.72 34.60 -23.58
C THR A 105 -5.51 33.55 -22.52
N PRO A 106 -4.55 33.73 -21.58
CA PRO A 106 -4.43 32.82 -20.46
C PRO A 106 -5.82 32.72 -19.84
N PRO A 107 -6.24 31.54 -19.36
CA PRO A 107 -7.49 31.45 -18.63
C PRO A 107 -7.33 32.32 -17.38
N GLN A 108 -7.80 33.56 -17.46
CA GLN A 108 -8.32 34.27 -16.31
C GLN A 108 -9.62 33.56 -15.94
N SER A 109 -9.45 32.33 -15.46
CA SER A 109 -10.14 31.91 -14.27
C SER A 109 -9.92 33.05 -13.28
N GLU A 110 -10.97 33.84 -13.07
CA GLU A 110 -11.12 34.44 -11.77
C GLU A 110 -10.80 33.35 -10.78
N THR A 111 -9.73 33.56 -10.03
CA THR A 111 -9.32 32.73 -8.91
C THR A 111 -10.36 32.89 -7.80
N ARG A 112 -11.61 32.49 -8.06
CA ARG A 112 -12.33 31.76 -7.04
C ARG A 112 -11.48 30.52 -6.84
N LYS A 113 -10.57 30.59 -5.86
CA LYS A 113 -9.97 29.42 -5.24
C LYS A 113 -11.17 28.52 -4.93
N GLU A 114 -11.51 27.61 -5.85
CA GLU A 114 -12.51 26.60 -5.59
C GLU A 114 -11.92 25.83 -4.43
N ARG A 115 -12.45 26.16 -3.25
CA ARG A 115 -12.06 25.50 -2.02
C ARG A 115 -12.34 24.05 -2.33
N LEU A 116 -11.27 23.23 -2.34
CA LEU A 116 -11.34 21.79 -2.46
C LEU A 116 -12.62 21.32 -1.77
N PRO A 117 -13.54 20.65 -2.49
CA PRO A 117 -14.80 20.20 -1.95
C PRO A 117 -14.54 19.55 -0.59
N LYS A 118 -15.41 19.83 0.39
CA LYS A 118 -15.26 19.25 1.72
C LYS A 118 -15.45 17.73 1.58
N LEU A 119 -14.34 17.02 1.47
CA LEU A 119 -14.31 15.57 1.34
C LEU A 119 -14.62 14.98 2.71
N GLU A 120 -15.86 14.55 2.90
CA GLU A 120 -16.24 13.78 4.09
C GLU A 120 -15.96 12.30 3.82
N PHE A 121 -14.80 11.83 4.29
CA PHE A 121 -14.39 10.44 4.22
C PHE A 121 -13.97 9.96 5.62
N ARG A 122 -13.95 8.63 5.82
CA ARG A 122 -13.51 8.08 7.10
C ARG A 122 -12.02 8.34 7.35
N ALA A 123 -11.64 8.40 8.62
CA ALA A 123 -10.23 8.51 9.02
C ALA A 123 -9.38 7.35 8.47
N PHE A 124 -8.07 7.58 8.37
CA PHE A 124 -7.13 6.60 7.85
C PHE A 124 -7.17 5.27 8.63
N ASP A 125 -7.44 4.18 7.93
CA ASP A 125 -7.43 2.84 8.50
C ASP A 125 -6.04 2.19 8.34
N LYS A 126 -5.27 2.22 9.43
CA LYS A 126 -3.92 1.64 9.50
C LYS A 126 -3.92 0.12 9.37
N ALA A 127 -5.03 -0.56 9.70
CA ALA A 127 -5.10 -2.02 9.63
C ALA A 127 -5.28 -2.51 8.19
N LYS A 128 -5.94 -1.72 7.34
CA LYS A 128 -6.22 -2.06 5.94
C LYS A 128 -5.95 -0.86 5.02
N PRO A 129 -4.68 -0.45 4.85
CA PRO A 129 -4.33 0.73 4.08
C PRO A 129 -4.74 0.61 2.61
N LYS A 130 -4.53 -0.55 1.96
CA LYS A 130 -4.90 -0.77 0.55
C LYS A 130 -6.39 -0.53 0.29
N LEU A 131 -7.26 -1.23 1.02
CA LEU A 131 -8.71 -1.10 0.91
C LEU A 131 -9.18 0.34 1.20
N TRP A 132 -8.52 1.03 2.14
CA TRP A 132 -8.81 2.42 2.43
C TRP A 132 -8.49 3.33 1.23
N PHE A 133 -7.34 3.14 0.57
CA PHE A 133 -6.96 3.90 -0.61
C PHE A 133 -7.85 3.59 -1.81
N ASP A 134 -8.21 2.33 -2.06
CA ASP A 134 -9.11 1.97 -3.16
C ASP A 134 -10.47 2.67 -3.01
N GLN A 135 -10.98 2.74 -1.79
CA GLN A 135 -12.23 3.44 -1.51
C GLN A 135 -12.09 4.96 -1.56
N LEU A 136 -10.96 5.50 -1.11
CA LEU A 136 -10.67 6.94 -1.24
C LEU A 136 -10.66 7.34 -2.72
N GLU A 137 -10.06 6.54 -3.60
CA GLU A 137 -9.98 6.84 -5.03
C GLU A 137 -11.35 6.92 -5.69
N ILE A 138 -12.27 6.03 -5.33
CA ILE A 138 -13.66 6.10 -5.80
C ILE A 138 -14.30 7.43 -5.38
N VAL A 139 -14.09 7.87 -4.14
CA VAL A 139 -14.65 9.14 -3.64
C VAL A 139 -13.99 10.35 -4.31
N LEU A 140 -12.67 10.33 -4.50
CA LEU A 140 -11.93 11.39 -5.19
C LEU A 140 -12.39 11.53 -6.64
N MET A 141 -12.59 10.40 -7.34
CA MET A 141 -13.15 10.37 -8.69
C MET A 141 -14.57 10.97 -8.71
N SER A 142 -15.42 10.61 -7.75
CA SER A 142 -16.79 11.16 -7.65
C SER A 142 -16.82 12.67 -7.34
N SER A 143 -15.76 13.20 -6.74
CA SER A 143 -15.62 14.61 -6.37
C SER A 143 -14.90 15.45 -7.43
N SER A 144 -14.62 14.88 -8.61
CA SER A 144 -13.86 15.52 -9.70
C SER A 144 -12.46 15.99 -9.28
N ILE A 145 -11.87 15.35 -8.28
CA ILE A 145 -10.49 15.63 -7.84
C ILE A 145 -9.57 14.73 -8.67
N ASP A 146 -9.01 15.27 -9.76
CA ASP A 146 -8.18 14.48 -10.66
C ASP A 146 -6.68 14.80 -10.57
N THR A 147 -6.32 16.04 -10.21
CA THR A 147 -4.91 16.43 -10.14
C THR A 147 -4.21 15.84 -8.91
N SER A 148 -2.97 15.35 -9.10
CA SER A 148 -2.13 14.79 -8.04
C SER A 148 -1.99 15.74 -6.83
N GLU A 149 -1.88 17.04 -7.07
CA GLU A 149 -1.79 18.06 -6.01
C GLU A 149 -3.08 18.18 -5.19
N GLN A 150 -4.25 18.17 -5.86
CA GLN A 150 -5.54 18.21 -5.17
C GLN A 150 -5.79 16.92 -4.38
N LYS A 151 -5.44 15.76 -4.96
CA LYS A 151 -5.51 14.45 -4.27
C LYS A 151 -4.62 14.44 -3.03
N PHE A 152 -3.39 14.94 -3.13
CA PHE A 152 -2.46 15.04 -2.00
C PHE A 152 -2.95 16.03 -0.92
N ALA A 153 -3.48 17.19 -1.30
CA ALA A 153 -4.06 18.14 -0.36
C ALA A 153 -5.31 17.60 0.35
N ALA A 154 -6.14 16.82 -0.34
CA ALA A 154 -7.27 16.12 0.24
C ALA A 154 -6.82 15.01 1.21
N LEU A 155 -5.79 14.25 0.82
CA LEU A 155 -5.18 13.21 1.66
C LEU A 155 -4.68 13.79 2.99
N LEU A 156 -3.92 14.90 2.96
CA LEU A 156 -3.38 15.54 4.17
C LEU A 156 -4.46 15.99 5.17
N ARG A 157 -5.68 16.26 4.73
CA ARG A 157 -6.81 16.60 5.62
C ARG A 157 -7.39 15.40 6.36
N LEU A 158 -7.17 14.19 5.84
CA LEU A 158 -7.69 12.94 6.39
C LEU A 158 -6.66 12.22 7.29
N MET A 159 -5.42 12.70 7.31
CA MET A 159 -4.31 12.11 8.07
C MET A 159 -4.28 12.59 9.53
N ASP A 160 -3.83 11.72 10.42
CA ASP A 160 -3.49 12.04 11.81
C ASP A 160 -2.06 12.58 11.92
N ASP A 161 -1.75 13.32 13.00
CA ASP A 161 -0.44 13.96 13.19
C ASP A 161 0.76 13.00 13.01
N SER A 162 0.58 11.73 13.38
CA SER A 162 1.61 10.70 13.23
C SER A 162 1.90 10.36 11.77
N THR A 163 0.87 10.23 10.92
CA THR A 163 1.04 9.93 9.49
C THR A 163 1.40 11.19 8.70
N SER A 164 0.92 12.36 9.10
CA SER A 164 1.33 13.64 8.52
C SER A 164 2.84 13.88 8.69
N SER A 165 3.41 13.47 9.82
CA SER A 165 4.86 13.57 10.08
C SER A 165 5.67 12.70 9.12
N LEU A 166 5.20 11.48 8.82
CA LEU A 166 5.82 10.57 7.85
C LEU A 166 5.82 11.17 6.43
N LEU A 167 4.73 11.85 6.06
CA LEU A 167 4.59 12.52 4.77
C LEU A 167 5.37 13.85 4.66
N GLY A 168 5.93 14.36 5.75
CA GLY A 168 6.56 15.68 5.79
C GLY A 168 7.70 15.86 4.78
N ALA A 169 8.43 14.79 4.45
CA ALA A 169 9.45 14.83 3.41
C ALA A 169 8.85 15.09 2.01
N ILE A 170 7.74 14.41 1.70
CA ILE A 170 7.01 14.56 0.43
C ILE A 170 6.34 15.93 0.35
N THR A 171 5.74 16.40 1.45
CA THR A 171 5.11 17.73 1.52
C THR A 171 6.10 18.87 1.23
N ARG A 172 7.36 18.73 1.66
CA ARG A 172 8.42 19.73 1.39
C ARG A 172 8.95 19.66 -0.04
N ALA A 173 9.12 18.46 -0.59
CA ALA A 173 9.67 18.26 -1.92
C ALA A 173 8.70 18.65 -3.06
N LYS A 174 7.38 18.59 -2.81
CA LYS A 174 6.31 18.84 -3.79
C LYS A 174 6.57 18.19 -5.17
N PRO A 175 6.79 16.87 -5.23
CA PRO A 175 6.97 16.19 -6.50
C PRO A 175 5.65 16.20 -7.31
N PRO A 176 5.71 16.12 -8.65
CA PRO A 176 4.51 16.02 -9.49
C PRO A 176 3.66 14.76 -9.17
N THR A 177 4.29 13.73 -8.60
CA THR A 177 3.69 12.46 -8.19
C THR A 177 3.41 12.37 -6.68
N ALA A 178 3.27 13.51 -5.98
CA ALA A 178 3.15 13.56 -4.52
C ALA A 178 2.07 12.63 -3.93
N TYR A 179 0.92 12.48 -4.60
CA TYR A 179 -0.13 11.55 -4.15
C TYR A 179 0.31 10.08 -4.23
N GLU A 180 0.87 9.66 -5.37
CA GLU A 180 1.31 8.27 -5.58
C GLU A 180 2.48 7.91 -4.65
N ASP A 181 3.43 8.84 -4.47
CA ASP A 181 4.55 8.65 -3.55
C ASP A 181 4.07 8.51 -2.11
N ALA A 182 3.07 9.31 -1.70
CA ALA A 182 2.46 9.23 -0.38
C ALA A 182 1.66 7.94 -0.18
N LYS A 183 0.86 7.54 -1.18
CA LYS A 183 0.11 6.27 -1.18
C LYS A 183 1.07 5.09 -1.02
N ASN A 184 2.11 5.03 -1.84
CA ASN A 184 3.11 3.96 -1.78
C ASN A 184 3.86 3.92 -0.45
N LEU A 185 4.22 5.08 0.11
CA LEU A 185 4.89 5.16 1.40
C LEU A 185 3.99 4.65 2.54
N LEU A 186 2.73 5.10 2.59
CA LEU A 186 1.78 4.70 3.63
C LEU A 186 1.40 3.22 3.50
N ILE A 187 1.18 2.72 2.29
CA ILE A 187 0.93 1.29 2.07
C ILE A 187 2.16 0.49 2.52
N LYS A 188 3.38 0.92 2.18
CA LYS A 188 4.59 0.20 2.59
C LYS A 188 4.77 0.17 4.11
N GLU A 189 4.50 1.26 4.80
CA GLU A 189 4.74 1.37 6.25
C GLU A 189 3.68 0.62 7.08
N PHE A 190 2.41 0.68 6.67
CA PHE A 190 1.30 0.10 7.44
C PHE A 190 0.81 -1.26 6.93
N SER A 191 1.20 -1.69 5.73
CA SER A 191 0.84 -3.03 5.26
C SER A 191 1.64 -4.09 6.01
N LEU A 192 0.96 -5.17 6.36
CA LEU A 192 1.61 -6.35 6.91
C LEU A 192 2.57 -6.96 5.88
N SER A 193 3.74 -7.38 6.34
CA SER A 193 4.68 -8.17 5.53
C SER A 193 4.02 -9.45 5.03
N LYS A 194 4.57 -10.08 3.99
CA LYS A 194 4.05 -11.39 3.54
C LYS A 194 4.09 -12.42 4.66
N TYR A 195 5.15 -12.40 5.46
CA TYR A 195 5.32 -13.28 6.61
C TYR A 195 4.23 -13.07 7.67
N ASP A 196 3.97 -11.82 8.05
CA ASP A 196 2.97 -11.50 9.07
C ASP A 196 1.55 -11.85 8.62
N ARG A 197 1.28 -11.77 7.31
CA ARG A 197 0.00 -12.20 6.73
C ARG A 197 -0.19 -13.70 6.76
N VAL A 198 0.84 -14.48 6.41
CA VAL A 198 0.80 -15.95 6.57
C VAL A 198 0.60 -16.32 8.04
N LYS A 199 1.27 -15.62 8.96
CA LYS A 199 1.08 -15.82 10.40
C LYS A 199 -0.36 -15.51 10.82
N ALA A 200 -0.88 -14.34 10.42
CA ALA A 200 -2.25 -13.93 10.73
C ALA A 200 -3.29 -14.89 10.16
N TYR A 201 -3.04 -15.46 8.98
CA TYR A 201 -3.87 -16.51 8.39
C TYR A 201 -3.89 -17.78 9.26
N LEU A 202 -2.72 -18.26 9.68
CA LEU A 202 -2.61 -19.48 10.49
C LEU A 202 -3.19 -19.32 11.91
N GLU A 203 -3.17 -18.10 12.44
CA GLU A 203 -3.73 -17.75 13.75
C GLU A 203 -5.20 -17.31 13.66
N ALA A 204 -5.77 -17.21 12.45
CA ALA A 204 -7.14 -16.77 12.25
C ALA A 204 -8.14 -17.82 12.77
N SER A 205 -8.95 -17.41 13.74
CA SER A 205 -10.13 -18.15 14.19
C SER A 205 -11.39 -17.34 13.90
N PRO A 206 -12.53 -18.00 13.60
CA PRO A 206 -13.81 -17.31 13.60
C PRO A 206 -14.13 -16.80 15.02
N GLY A 207 -14.76 -15.64 15.09
CA GLY A 207 -15.36 -15.13 16.33
C GLY A 207 -16.58 -15.96 16.77
N PRO A 208 -17.03 -15.84 18.03
CA PRO A 208 -18.13 -16.65 18.57
C PRO A 208 -19.46 -16.48 17.81
N ASP A 209 -19.74 -15.28 17.29
CA ASP A 209 -20.97 -14.95 16.54
C ASP A 209 -20.70 -14.62 15.05
N GLU A 210 -19.47 -14.86 14.56
CA GLU A 210 -19.09 -14.53 13.18
C GLU A 210 -19.61 -15.61 12.22
N LYS A 211 -20.35 -15.21 11.18
CA LYS A 211 -20.74 -16.13 10.11
C LYS A 211 -19.50 -16.65 9.38
N LEU A 212 -19.46 -17.95 9.08
CA LEU A 212 -18.36 -18.58 8.34
C LEU A 212 -18.08 -17.91 6.98
N SER A 213 -19.10 -17.39 6.30
CA SER A 213 -18.92 -16.63 5.06
C SER A 213 -18.15 -15.32 5.28
N MET A 214 -18.41 -14.63 6.39
CA MET A 214 -17.69 -13.41 6.76
C MET A 214 -16.26 -13.73 7.19
N PHE A 215 -16.08 -14.81 7.95
CA PHE A 215 -14.76 -15.33 8.30
C PHE A 215 -13.95 -15.64 7.04
N ASN A 216 -14.53 -16.37 6.07
CA ASN A 216 -13.85 -16.70 4.82
C ASN A 216 -13.46 -15.45 4.03
N ALA A 217 -14.36 -14.48 3.86
CA ALA A 217 -14.04 -13.22 3.19
C ALA A 217 -12.90 -12.44 3.89
N ARG A 218 -12.87 -12.47 5.22
CA ARG A 218 -11.78 -11.88 6.01
C ARG A 218 -10.45 -12.60 5.78
N VAL A 219 -10.47 -13.92 5.72
CA VAL A 219 -9.29 -14.77 5.48
C VAL A 219 -8.79 -14.61 4.05
N GLU A 220 -9.67 -14.58 3.05
CA GLU A 220 -9.33 -14.30 1.65
C GLU A 220 -8.66 -12.94 1.49
N SER A 221 -9.14 -11.92 2.20
CA SER A 221 -8.51 -10.59 2.22
C SER A 221 -7.10 -10.58 2.82
N ILE A 222 -6.74 -11.56 3.67
CA ILE A 222 -5.38 -11.69 4.21
C ILE A 222 -4.46 -12.36 3.18
N VAL A 223 -5.02 -13.32 2.41
CA VAL A 223 -4.27 -14.17 1.47
C VAL A 223 -4.06 -13.52 0.10
N GLU A 224 -4.94 -12.62 -0.35
CA GLU A 224 -4.91 -11.89 -1.63
C GLU A 224 -3.75 -12.18 -2.61
N ASP A 225 -2.52 -11.70 -2.34
CA ASP A 225 -1.32 -11.84 -3.18
C ASP A 225 -0.27 -12.85 -2.67
N LEU A 226 -0.62 -13.69 -1.70
CA LEU A 226 0.23 -14.74 -1.17
C LEU A 226 0.24 -15.95 -2.11
N SER A 227 1.45 -16.39 -2.45
CA SER A 227 1.67 -17.62 -3.20
C SER A 227 1.88 -18.81 -2.27
N LEU A 228 1.69 -20.04 -2.76
CA LEU A 228 2.07 -21.25 -2.02
C LEU A 228 3.55 -21.24 -1.58
N ASP A 229 4.41 -20.60 -2.37
CA ASP A 229 5.82 -20.40 -2.06
C ASP A 229 6.01 -19.59 -0.77
N ASP A 230 5.19 -18.57 -0.55
CA ASP A 230 5.22 -17.74 0.66
C ASP A 230 4.83 -18.55 1.92
N PHE A 231 3.89 -19.49 1.78
CA PHE A 231 3.55 -20.43 2.87
C PHE A 231 4.71 -21.39 3.17
N PHE A 232 5.36 -21.96 2.15
CA PHE A 232 6.50 -22.85 2.36
C PHE A 232 7.69 -22.12 2.97
N LYS A 233 7.95 -20.88 2.55
CA LYS A 233 8.94 -19.98 3.16
C LYS A 233 8.66 -19.74 4.64
N PHE A 234 7.41 -19.47 5.01
CA PHE A 234 7.01 -19.33 6.41
C PHE A 234 7.28 -20.61 7.21
N CYS A 235 6.88 -21.77 6.68
CA CYS A 235 7.14 -23.07 7.30
C CYS A 235 8.64 -23.34 7.46
N LEU A 236 9.44 -23.05 6.44
CA LEU A 236 10.90 -23.17 6.49
C LEU A 236 11.48 -22.37 7.66
N LEU A 237 11.13 -21.08 7.79
CA LEU A 237 11.60 -20.27 8.91
C LEU A 237 11.11 -20.78 10.26
N ARG A 238 9.86 -21.24 10.35
CA ARG A 238 9.28 -21.75 11.60
C ARG A 238 9.99 -23.01 12.10
N HIS A 239 10.34 -23.92 11.18
CA HIS A 239 11.00 -25.19 11.48
C HIS A 239 12.53 -25.09 11.52
N ALA A 240 13.13 -24.06 10.93
CA ALA A 240 14.58 -23.87 10.95
C ALA A 240 15.10 -23.65 12.39
N PRO A 241 16.28 -24.21 12.74
CA PRO A 241 16.97 -23.91 13.99
C PRO A 241 17.22 -22.41 14.16
N SER A 242 17.28 -21.92 15.40
CA SER A 242 17.40 -20.47 15.70
C SER A 242 18.59 -19.81 15.01
N ALA A 243 19.75 -20.49 14.97
CA ALA A 243 20.96 -20.00 14.30
C ALA A 243 20.77 -19.79 12.79
N VAL A 244 20.11 -20.73 12.12
CA VAL A 244 19.82 -20.69 10.68
C VAL A 244 18.74 -19.65 10.39
N ARG A 245 17.69 -19.60 11.22
CA ARG A 245 16.57 -18.67 11.09
C ARG A 245 17.01 -17.22 11.11
N LEU A 246 17.90 -16.84 12.04
CA LEU A 246 18.41 -15.47 12.16
C LEU A 246 19.17 -15.03 10.89
N GLN A 247 19.89 -15.96 10.26
CA GLN A 247 20.66 -15.69 9.05
C GLN A 247 19.76 -15.67 7.80
N LEU A 248 18.73 -16.51 7.75
CA LEU A 248 17.74 -16.52 6.66
C LEU A 248 16.78 -15.33 6.71
N SER A 249 16.47 -14.77 7.88
CA SER A 249 15.52 -13.66 8.04
C SER A 249 16.04 -12.29 7.53
N GLY A 250 17.11 -12.27 6.74
CA GLY A 250 17.65 -11.05 6.15
C GLY A 250 16.74 -10.39 5.10
N SER A 251 17.11 -9.19 4.67
CA SER A 251 16.34 -8.32 3.77
C SER A 251 16.00 -8.91 2.39
N ASN A 252 16.61 -10.04 2.00
CA ASN A 252 16.36 -10.70 0.72
C ASN A 252 15.36 -11.86 0.80
N PHE A 253 14.91 -12.23 2.00
CA PHE A 253 14.05 -13.39 2.22
C PHE A 253 12.75 -13.36 1.38
N GLU A 254 12.10 -12.19 1.30
CA GLU A 254 10.84 -12.05 0.55
C GLU A 254 11.04 -12.15 -0.98
N LYS A 255 12.23 -11.81 -1.48
CA LYS A 255 12.53 -11.77 -2.93
C LYS A 255 13.16 -13.06 -3.46
N ALA A 256 13.83 -13.82 -2.59
CA ALA A 256 14.49 -15.06 -2.98
C ALA A 256 13.47 -16.15 -3.34
N SER A 257 13.83 -17.07 -4.23
CA SER A 257 13.02 -18.26 -4.49
C SER A 257 13.12 -19.25 -3.32
N LEU A 258 12.10 -20.07 -3.09
CA LEU A 258 12.18 -21.14 -2.07
C LEU A 258 13.35 -22.09 -2.32
N ALA A 259 13.65 -22.41 -3.59
CA ALA A 259 14.75 -23.30 -3.93
C ALA A 259 16.12 -22.73 -3.49
N ASP A 260 16.31 -21.42 -3.63
CA ASP A 260 17.54 -20.76 -3.20
C ASP A 260 17.62 -20.67 -1.68
N LEU A 261 16.50 -20.37 -1.01
CA LEU A 261 16.41 -20.34 0.45
C LEU A 261 16.69 -21.71 1.07
N LEU A 262 16.23 -22.81 0.45
CA LEU A 262 16.52 -24.16 0.92
C LEU A 262 18.02 -24.49 0.81
N LYS A 263 18.66 -24.17 -0.32
CA LYS A 263 20.11 -24.35 -0.48
C LYS A 263 20.92 -23.53 0.54
N GLU A 264 20.48 -22.31 0.80
CA GLU A 264 21.10 -21.45 1.81
C GLU A 264 20.89 -22.04 3.21
N ALA A 265 19.68 -22.50 3.55
CA ALA A 265 19.36 -23.13 4.81
C ALA A 265 20.20 -24.39 5.07
N ASP A 266 20.41 -25.23 4.06
CA ASP A 266 21.25 -26.43 4.15
C ASP A 266 22.71 -26.07 4.40
N SER A 267 23.22 -25.08 3.67
CA SER A 267 24.60 -24.58 3.82
C SER A 267 24.82 -23.94 5.20
N LEU A 268 23.83 -23.22 5.73
CA LEU A 268 23.83 -22.65 7.08
C LEU A 268 23.78 -23.75 8.14
N SER A 269 22.95 -24.77 7.93
CA SER A 269 22.81 -25.91 8.85
C SER A 269 24.10 -26.73 8.94
N GLN A 270 24.78 -26.94 7.81
CA GLN A 270 26.08 -27.61 7.78
C GLN A 270 27.13 -26.82 8.57
N ARG A 271 27.21 -25.50 8.37
CA ARG A 271 28.11 -24.62 9.11
C ARG A 271 27.82 -24.63 10.62
N ALA A 272 26.56 -24.50 11.01
CA ALA A 272 26.15 -24.54 12.41
C ALA A 272 26.52 -25.87 13.10
N ASN A 273 26.40 -26.99 12.38
CA ASN A 273 26.83 -28.30 12.88
C ASN A 273 28.35 -28.41 13.04
N LEU A 274 29.13 -27.84 12.11
CA LEU A 274 30.58 -27.81 12.22
C LEU A 274 31.02 -26.93 13.39
N ASP A 275 30.43 -25.76 13.57
CA ASP A 275 30.72 -24.88 14.70
C ASP A 275 30.39 -25.55 16.03
N ALA A 276 29.25 -26.25 16.12
CA ALA A 276 28.88 -27.03 17.30
C ALA A 276 29.87 -28.17 17.58
N GLN A 277 30.36 -28.87 16.55
CA GLN A 277 31.38 -29.92 16.70
C GLN A 277 32.73 -29.36 17.13
N VAL A 278 33.17 -28.24 16.55
CA VAL A 278 34.44 -27.57 16.89
C VAL A 278 34.38 -27.05 18.33
N VAL A 279 33.31 -26.36 18.72
CA VAL A 279 33.10 -25.91 20.10
C VAL A 279 33.02 -27.11 21.05
N GLY A 280 32.32 -28.18 20.66
CA GLY A 280 32.27 -29.43 21.41
C GLY A 280 33.65 -30.07 21.60
N ALA A 281 34.49 -30.07 20.57
CA ALA A 281 35.86 -30.57 20.61
C ALA A 281 36.76 -29.71 21.51
N PHE A 282 36.65 -28.38 21.45
CA PHE A 282 37.37 -27.48 22.35
C PHE A 282 36.92 -27.64 23.81
N GLN A 283 35.62 -27.82 24.06
CA GLN A 283 35.10 -28.07 25.41
C GLN A 283 35.48 -29.46 25.93
N ALA A 284 35.48 -30.48 25.08
CA ALA A 284 35.95 -31.83 25.43
C ALA A 284 37.45 -31.83 25.74
N LYS A 285 38.25 -31.14 24.94
CA LYS A 285 39.69 -30.93 25.19
C LYS A 285 39.92 -30.17 26.48
N GLY A 286 39.18 -29.08 26.73
CA GLY A 286 39.26 -28.32 27.99
C GLY A 286 38.81 -29.13 29.23
N LYS A 287 37.84 -30.05 29.08
CA LYS A 287 37.44 -30.97 30.15
C LYS A 287 38.49 -32.07 30.39
N MET A 288 39.11 -32.61 29.34
CA MET A 288 40.26 -33.52 29.43
C MET A 288 41.44 -32.83 30.11
N ASP A 289 41.80 -31.62 29.68
CA ASP A 289 42.92 -30.84 30.24
C ASP A 289 42.72 -30.51 31.72
N LYS A 290 41.47 -30.35 32.18
CA LYS A 290 41.14 -30.20 33.61
C LYS A 290 41.27 -31.50 34.42
N LYS A 291 41.20 -32.66 33.77
CA LYS A 291 41.36 -33.99 34.38
C LYS A 291 42.76 -34.58 34.13
N VAL A 292 43.73 -33.78 33.68
CA VAL A 292 45.12 -34.20 33.49
C VAL A 292 46.01 -33.29 34.33
N CYS A 293 46.88 -33.88 35.16
CA CYS A 293 47.78 -33.10 36.03
C CYS A 293 48.90 -32.42 35.21
N ASN A 294 49.56 -31.41 35.77
CA ASN A 294 50.59 -30.64 35.07
C ASN A 294 51.75 -31.49 34.52
N PHE A 295 52.12 -32.59 35.19
CA PHE A 295 53.17 -33.50 34.75
C PHE A 295 52.74 -34.29 33.51
N HIS A 296 51.57 -34.94 33.54
CA HIS A 296 51.01 -35.63 32.37
C HIS A 296 50.61 -34.67 31.24
N ARG A 297 50.34 -33.39 31.54
CA ARG A 297 50.13 -32.35 30.52
C ARG A 297 51.41 -32.03 29.76
N LYS A 298 52.57 -32.10 30.41
CA LYS A 298 53.88 -31.76 29.83
C LYS A 298 54.60 -32.97 29.20
N PHE A 299 54.45 -34.14 29.79
CA PHE A 299 55.21 -35.35 29.41
C PHE A 299 54.32 -36.48 28.88
N GLY A 300 53.01 -36.27 28.75
CA GLY A 300 52.09 -37.29 28.21
C GLY A 300 52.10 -38.57 29.04
N LYS A 301 52.02 -39.73 28.37
CA LYS A 301 52.06 -41.06 29.03
C LYS A 301 53.43 -41.45 29.58
N GLU A 302 54.47 -40.68 29.26
CA GLU A 302 55.85 -40.94 29.68
C GLU A 302 56.21 -40.23 30.99
N ALA A 303 55.25 -39.57 31.64
CA ALA A 303 55.52 -38.91 32.91
C ALA A 303 55.78 -39.96 34.00
N HIS A 304 56.93 -39.91 34.65
CA HIS A 304 57.27 -40.80 35.77
C HIS A 304 56.66 -40.35 37.12
N THR A 305 55.95 -39.22 37.15
CA THR A 305 55.37 -38.63 38.35
C THR A 305 53.97 -38.08 38.08
N CYS A 306 53.04 -38.30 39.03
CA CYS A 306 51.68 -37.79 38.96
C CYS A 306 51.28 -37.15 40.29
N THR A 307 50.73 -35.94 40.24
CA THR A 307 50.21 -35.22 41.43
C THR A 307 48.71 -35.40 41.66
N GLY A 308 48.00 -36.11 40.78
CA GLY A 308 46.54 -36.18 40.79
C GLY A 308 45.99 -37.53 41.23
N LYS A 309 46.19 -37.92 42.51
CA LYS A 309 45.86 -39.25 43.06
C LYS A 309 44.42 -39.74 42.84
N THR A 310 43.47 -38.84 42.63
CA THR A 310 42.04 -39.17 42.44
C THR A 310 41.36 -38.41 41.31
N ARG A 311 42.09 -37.54 40.59
CA ARG A 311 41.52 -36.63 39.58
C ARG A 311 42.20 -36.67 38.23
N CYS A 312 43.36 -37.31 38.12
CA CYS A 312 44.08 -37.44 36.86
C CYS A 312 43.68 -38.72 36.14
N VAL A 313 43.26 -38.62 34.87
CA VAL A 313 42.85 -39.80 34.05
C VAL A 313 44.01 -40.78 33.83
N PHE A 314 45.25 -40.28 33.80
CA PHE A 314 46.47 -41.09 33.66
C PHE A 314 47.11 -41.49 35.00
N TRP A 315 46.39 -41.37 36.11
CA TRP A 315 46.93 -41.82 37.40
C TRP A 315 47.03 -43.36 37.43
N SER A 316 48.15 -43.86 37.93
CA SER A 316 48.34 -45.27 38.32
C SER A 316 49.15 -45.35 39.60
N GLU A 317 49.02 -46.47 40.30
CA GLU A 317 49.69 -46.72 41.59
C GLU A 317 51.21 -46.89 41.46
N GLU A 318 51.68 -47.20 40.25
CA GLU A 318 53.10 -47.36 39.88
C GLU A 318 53.84 -46.02 39.69
N LEU A 319 53.11 -44.92 39.50
CA LEU A 319 53.71 -43.59 39.31
C LEU A 319 54.17 -43.00 40.66
N ARG A 320 55.39 -42.43 40.69
CA ARG A 320 55.93 -41.79 41.90
C ARG A 320 55.02 -40.65 42.35
N GLN A 321 54.45 -40.78 43.55
CA GLN A 321 53.58 -39.78 44.16
C GLN A 321 54.44 -38.61 44.67
N VAL A 322 54.35 -37.46 44.00
CA VAL A 322 54.91 -36.19 44.51
C VAL A 322 53.89 -35.64 45.51
N GLY A 323 53.82 -36.22 46.70
CA GLY A 323 52.76 -35.83 47.65
C GLY A 323 52.75 -36.45 49.04
N ASN A 324 53.69 -37.33 49.41
CA ASN A 324 53.86 -37.72 50.81
C ASN A 324 55.06 -36.97 51.42
N ARG A 325 54.91 -35.67 51.66
CA ARG A 325 55.56 -35.06 52.82
C ARG A 325 54.50 -35.02 53.93
N PRO A 326 54.71 -35.66 55.08
CA PRO A 326 53.84 -35.44 56.22
C PRO A 326 53.96 -33.97 56.62
N ASP A 327 52.81 -33.36 56.93
CA ASP A 327 52.70 -32.03 57.52
C ASP A 327 53.65 -31.92 58.73
N GLN A 328 54.82 -31.30 58.54
CA GLN A 328 55.52 -30.68 59.64
C GLN A 328 54.84 -29.33 59.89
N LYS A 329 53.91 -29.34 60.84
CA LYS A 329 53.59 -28.16 61.65
C LYS A 329 54.90 -27.58 62.16
N GLY A 330 55.28 -26.43 61.62
CA GLY A 330 56.32 -25.57 62.15
C GLY A 330 55.84 -24.13 61.99
N ASN A 331 55.50 -23.51 63.13
CA ASN A 331 55.35 -22.06 63.25
C ASN A 331 56.53 -21.37 62.55
N ASP A 332 56.26 -20.37 61.69
CA ASP A 332 56.80 -19.05 61.99
C ASP A 332 56.04 -17.94 61.25
N SER A 333 55.75 -16.91 62.03
CA SER A 333 55.24 -15.59 61.67
C SER A 333 56.19 -14.84 60.74
N GLY A 334 55.68 -14.32 59.63
CA GLY A 334 56.50 -13.47 58.75
C GLY A 334 55.72 -12.82 57.62
N LYS A 335 54.94 -11.79 57.94
CA LYS A 335 54.31 -10.87 56.97
C LYS A 335 55.36 -9.84 56.53
N PRO A 336 55.64 -9.61 55.24
CA PRO A 336 56.27 -8.37 54.80
C PRO A 336 55.21 -7.36 54.29
N PRO A 337 55.51 -6.06 54.37
CA PRO A 337 54.53 -5.00 54.17
C PRO A 337 54.25 -4.76 52.69
N ARG A 338 53.07 -4.23 52.40
CA ARG A 338 52.78 -3.58 51.12
C ARG A 338 53.58 -2.28 51.05
N GLY A 339 54.47 -2.20 50.06
CA GLY A 339 54.94 -0.96 49.44
C GLY A 339 54.36 -0.90 48.04
#